data_AF-A0A062UG98-F1
#
_entry.id   AF-A0A062UG98-F1
#
_cell.length_a   1.000
_cell.length_b   1.000
_cell.length_c   1.000
_cell.angle_alpha   90.00
_cell.angle_beta   90.00
_cell.angle_gamma   90.00
#
_symmetry.space_group_name_H-M   'P 1'
#
loop_
_entity.id
_entity.type
_entity.pdbx_description
1 polymer ?
#
loop_
_entity_poly.entity_id
_entity_poly.type
_entity_poly.pdbx_seq_one_letter_code
_entity_poly.pdbx_strand_id
1 'polypeptide(L)'
;MTQNASGLFPFTLAGAARGGIALFIQVMIGMVLLAAAGMFAVMTAFAGLILAGAALVMRFAGARSTPVMRPRSGTEPVTLEARRTPRGWTVE
;
A
#
# COMPACT_ATOMS: atom_id res chain seq x y z
N MET A 1 2.13 -53.42 -49.73
CA MET A 1 1.89 -53.01 -48.33
C MET A 1 2.03 -51.50 -48.25
N THR A 2 0.95 -50.77 -48.50
CA THR A 2 0.89 -49.31 -48.40
C THR A 2 -0.08 -48.97 -47.29
N GLN A 3 0.46 -48.82 -46.08
CA GLN A 3 -0.30 -48.48 -44.89
C GLN A 3 -0.55 -46.97 -44.93
N ASN A 4 -1.77 -46.58 -45.27
CA ASN A 4 -2.22 -45.19 -45.23
C ASN A 4 -2.18 -44.68 -43.79
N ALA A 5 -1.15 -43.89 -43.46
CA ALA A 5 -1.07 -43.12 -42.23
C ALA A 5 -1.97 -41.87 -42.35
N SER A 6 -3.29 -42.07 -42.40
CA SER A 6 -4.30 -40.99 -42.46
C SER A 6 -4.93 -40.70 -41.09
N GLY A 7 -4.17 -40.83 -40.01
CA GLY A 7 -4.65 -40.69 -38.62
C GLY A 7 -4.12 -39.48 -37.85
N LEU A 8 -3.76 -38.37 -38.51
CA LEU A 8 -2.91 -37.33 -37.89
C LEU A 8 -3.60 -36.08 -37.31
N PHE A 9 -4.93 -35.97 -37.29
CA PHE A 9 -5.56 -34.78 -36.70
C PHE A 9 -6.87 -35.06 -35.94
N PRO A 10 -6.82 -35.34 -34.63
CA PRO A 10 -8.01 -35.36 -33.76
C PRO A 10 -8.44 -33.93 -33.36
N PHE A 11 -8.48 -32.99 -34.31
CA PHE A 11 -9.12 -31.70 -34.07
C PHE A 11 -10.63 -31.88 -34.14
N THR A 12 -11.22 -32.35 -33.03
CA THR A 12 -12.66 -32.35 -32.91
C THR A 12 -13.12 -30.89 -32.86
N LEU A 13 -13.99 -30.49 -33.79
CA LEU A 13 -14.57 -29.14 -33.86
C LEU A 13 -15.18 -28.71 -32.51
N ALA A 14 -15.76 -29.67 -31.79
CA ALA A 14 -16.26 -29.49 -30.44
C ALA A 14 -15.16 -29.13 -29.41
N GLY A 15 -13.98 -29.73 -29.51
CA GLY A 15 -12.82 -29.39 -28.67
C GLY A 15 -12.28 -27.99 -28.96
N ALA A 16 -12.20 -27.61 -30.23
CA ALA A 16 -11.81 -26.27 -30.65
C ALA A 16 -12.81 -25.20 -30.16
N ALA A 17 -14.11 -25.46 -30.30
CA ALA A 17 -15.17 -24.56 -29.81
C ALA A 17 -15.12 -24.40 -28.28
N ARG A 18 -14.97 -25.50 -27.53
CA ARG A 18 -14.85 -25.46 -26.07
C ARG A 18 -13.60 -24.71 -25.60
N GLY A 19 -12.47 -24.89 -26.30
CA GLY A 19 -11.24 -24.16 -26.05
C GLY A 19 -11.40 -22.65 -26.29
N GLY A 20 -12.08 -22.26 -27.38
CA GLY A 20 -12.37 -20.86 -27.67
C GLY A 20 -13.24 -20.19 -26.60
N ILE A 21 -14.29 -20.88 -26.12
CA ILE A 21 -15.16 -20.37 -25.05
C ILE A 21 -14.39 -20.22 -23.74
N ALA A 22 -13.55 -21.20 -23.37
CA ALA A 22 -12.75 -21.12 -22.16
C ALA A 22 -11.76 -19.93 -22.20
N LEU A 23 -11.09 -19.72 -23.34
CA LEU A 23 -10.20 -18.59 -23.54
C LEU A 23 -10.94 -17.25 -23.47
N PHE A 24 -12.12 -17.16 -24.09
CA PHE A 24 -12.96 -15.97 -24.03
C PHE A 24 -13.35 -15.62 -22.59
N ILE A 25 -13.79 -16.60 -21.80
CA ILE A 25 -14.13 -16.41 -20.39
C ILE A 25 -12.89 -15.95 -19.60
N GLN A 26 -11.73 -16.57 -19.83
CA GLN A 26 -10.50 -16.20 -19.14
C GLN A 26 -10.08 -14.76 -19.44
N VAL A 27 -10.20 -14.31 -20.69
CA VAL A 27 -9.95 -12.91 -21.08
C VAL A 27 -10.93 -11.98 -20.39
N MET A 28 -12.22 -12.33 -20.34
CA MET A 28 -13.24 -11.53 -19.67
C MET A 28 -12.96 -11.38 -18.18
N ILE A 29 -12.59 -12.47 -17.49
CA ILE A 29 -12.18 -12.41 -16.08
C ILE A 29 -10.97 -11.50 -15.92
N GLY A 30 -9.95 -11.65 -16.77
CA GLY A 30 -8.76 -10.80 -16.78
C GLY A 30 -9.09 -9.32 -16.94
N MET A 31 -10.01 -8.98 -17.85
CA MET A 31 -10.46 -7.61 -18.08
C MET A 31 -11.19 -7.02 -16.87
N VAL A 32 -12.04 -7.81 -16.20
CA VAL A 32 -12.73 -7.36 -14.98
C VAL A 32 -11.72 -7.09 -13.86
N LEU A 33 -10.74 -7.99 -13.67
CA LEU A 33 -9.69 -7.82 -12.68
C LEU A 33 -8.82 -6.61 -12.99
N LEU A 34 -8.47 -6.39 -14.26
CA LEU A 34 -7.69 -5.23 -14.69
C LEU A 34 -8.45 -3.92 -14.43
N ALA A 35 -9.75 -3.88 -14.72
CA ALA A 35 -10.59 -2.71 -14.44
C ALA A 35 -10.66 -2.41 -12.93
N ALA A 36 -10.87 -3.44 -12.10
CA ALA A 36 -10.87 -3.30 -10.65
C ALA A 36 -9.52 -2.81 -10.12
N ALA A 37 -8.42 -3.44 -10.54
CA ALA A 37 -7.07 -3.04 -10.18
C ALA A 37 -6.76 -1.59 -10.60
N GLY A 38 -7.20 -1.19 -11.81
CA GLY A 38 -7.08 0.17 -12.30
C GLY A 38 -7.82 1.17 -11.41
N MET A 39 -9.05 0.85 -11.00
CA MET A 39 -9.82 1.71 -10.10
C MET A 39 -9.11 1.90 -8.74
N PHE A 40 -8.63 0.81 -8.13
CA PHE A 40 -7.86 0.88 -6.90
C PHE A 40 -6.57 1.69 -7.09
N ALA A 41 -5.83 1.46 -8.17
CA ALA A 41 -4.60 2.18 -8.47
C ALA A 41 -4.86 3.69 -8.58
N VAL A 42 -5.93 4.10 -9.26
CA VAL A 42 -6.32 5.52 -9.39
C VAL A 42 -6.68 6.11 -8.02
N MET A 43 -7.51 5.42 -7.23
CA MET A 43 -7.89 5.89 -5.89
C MET A 43 -6.65 6.08 -4.99
N THR A 44 -5.76 5.09 -4.97
CA THR A 44 -4.52 5.15 -4.19
C THR A 44 -3.58 6.25 -4.70
N ALA A 45 -3.49 6.46 -6.02
CA ALA A 45 -2.70 7.54 -6.59
C ALA A 45 -3.21 8.91 -6.15
N PHE A 46 -4.53 9.14 -6.16
CA PHE A 46 -5.11 10.38 -5.66
C PHE A 46 -4.88 10.58 -4.16
N ALA A 47 -5.08 9.54 -3.35
CA ALA A 47 -4.79 9.60 -1.93
C ALA A 47 -3.32 9.94 -1.66
N GLY A 48 -2.39 9.30 -2.39
CA GLY A 48 -0.96 9.59 -2.33
C GLY A 48 -0.62 11.00 -2.76
N LEU A 49 -1.25 11.51 -3.83
CA LEU A 49 -1.05 12.87 -4.32
C LEU A 49 -1.51 13.92 -3.29
N ILE A 50 -2.68 13.70 -2.67
CA ILE A 50 -3.18 14.56 -1.60
C ILE A 50 -2.23 14.54 -0.41
N LEU A 51 -1.78 13.35 0.01
CA LEU A 51 -0.84 13.22 1.13
C LEU A 51 0.50 13.88 0.84
N ALA A 52 1.04 13.71 -0.36
CA ALA A 52 2.27 14.36 -0.81
C ALA A 52 2.11 15.89 -0.87
N GLY A 53 0.99 16.38 -1.38
CA GLY A 53 0.65 17.81 -1.39
C GLY A 53 0.57 18.38 0.03
N ALA A 54 -0.13 17.68 0.93
CA ALA A 54 -0.20 18.06 2.34
C ALA A 54 1.18 18.07 3.01
N ALA A 55 2.02 17.06 2.76
CA ALA A 55 3.38 17.01 3.26
C ALA A 55 4.23 18.17 2.72
N LEU A 56 4.05 18.55 1.46
CA LEU A 56 4.74 19.68 0.84
C LEU A 56 4.31 21.00 1.49
N VAL A 57 3.00 21.20 1.69
CA VAL A 57 2.44 22.36 2.40
C VAL A 57 2.96 22.41 3.83
N MET A 58 2.93 21.29 4.57
CA MET A 58 3.49 21.23 5.92
C MET A 58 5.00 21.48 5.94
N ARG A 59 5.75 21.04 4.92
CA ARG A 59 7.18 21.31 4.83
C ARG A 59 7.48 22.80 4.65
N PHE A 60 6.71 23.49 3.81
CA PHE A 60 6.94 24.90 3.52
C PHE A 60 6.25 25.86 4.51
N ALA A 61 5.07 25.51 5.02
CA ALA A 61 4.37 26.26 6.07
C ALA A 61 4.92 25.95 7.47
N GLY A 62 5.35 24.70 7.72
CA GLY A 62 5.98 24.23 8.95
C GLY A 62 7.41 24.69 9.15
N ALA A 63 8.05 25.31 8.15
CA ALA A 63 9.25 26.12 8.40
C ALA A 63 8.98 27.27 9.40
N ARG A 64 7.71 27.66 9.60
CA ARG A 64 7.27 28.59 10.66
C ARG A 64 6.39 27.96 11.74
N SER A 65 5.79 26.79 11.52
CA SER A 65 4.89 26.17 12.49
C SER A 65 5.58 25.09 13.33
N THR A 66 6.03 25.55 14.49
CA THR A 66 6.00 24.89 15.82
C THR A 66 6.46 23.43 15.96
N PRO A 67 7.33 23.12 16.94
CA PRO A 67 7.76 21.76 17.22
C PRO A 67 6.54 20.87 17.43
N VAL A 68 6.50 19.74 16.74
CA VAL A 68 5.59 18.63 17.02
C VAL A 68 5.58 18.43 18.53
N MET A 69 4.45 18.73 19.18
CA MET A 69 4.21 18.44 20.57
C MET A 69 4.31 16.92 20.70
N ARG A 70 5.50 16.44 21.06
CA ARG A 70 5.74 15.08 21.48
C ARG A 70 4.74 14.80 22.61
N PRO A 71 4.00 13.68 22.61
CA PRO A 71 3.27 13.28 23.80
C PRO A 71 4.30 13.29 24.92
N ARG A 72 4.07 14.10 25.97
CA ARG A 72 4.92 14.16 27.15
C ARG A 72 4.78 12.81 27.84
N SER A 73 5.54 11.81 27.36
CA SER A 73 5.83 10.60 28.10
C SER A 73 6.36 11.06 29.45
N GLY A 74 5.72 10.63 30.55
CA GLY A 74 6.01 11.01 31.94
C GLY A 74 7.38 10.52 32.43
N THR A 75 8.43 10.85 31.67
CA THR A 75 9.83 10.49 31.89
C THR A 75 10.68 11.73 31.55
N GLU A 76 10.16 12.91 31.88
CA GLU A 76 11.02 14.07 32.00
C GLU A 76 11.72 13.96 33.36
N PRO A 77 13.05 14.16 33.42
CA PRO A 77 13.73 14.19 34.71
C PRO A 77 13.15 15.35 35.51
N VAL A 78 12.35 15.02 36.53
CA VAL A 78 11.92 15.99 37.54
C VAL A 78 13.19 16.49 38.20
N THR A 79 13.57 17.72 37.90
CA THR A 79 14.64 18.42 38.60
C THR A 79 14.10 18.79 39.97
N LEU A 80 14.33 17.91 40.95
CA LEU A 80 14.03 18.17 42.34
C LEU A 80 14.93 19.31 42.83
N GLU A 81 14.35 20.32 43.47
CA GLU A 81 15.05 21.52 43.91
C GLU A 81 15.85 21.17 45.16
N ALA A 82 17.14 20.88 45.01
CA ALA A 82 18.01 20.59 46.13
C ALA A 82 18.37 21.91 46.86
N ARG A 83 17.67 22.20 47.96
CA ARG A 83 18.01 23.34 48.84
C ARG A 83 19.09 22.92 49.84
N ARG A 84 20.14 23.72 49.95
CA ARG A 84 21.19 23.53 50.97
C ARG A 84 20.70 24.05 52.31
N THR A 85 20.56 23.17 53.30
CA THR A 85 20.27 23.52 54.69
C THR A 85 21.52 23.36 55.56
N PRO A 86 21.61 24.00 56.74
CA PRO A 86 22.76 23.84 57.63
C PRO A 86 23.02 22.39 58.09
N ARG A 87 22.04 21.50 57.94
CA ARG A 87 22.14 20.07 58.28
C ARG A 87 22.45 19.17 57.08
N GLY A 88 22.58 19.72 55.88
CA GLY A 88 22.83 18.97 54.65
C GLY A 88 21.94 19.42 53.49
N TRP A 89 21.87 18.58 52.45
CA TRP A 89 20.99 18.82 51.31
C TRP A 89 19.62 18.20 51.55
N THR A 90 18.55 18.98 51.33
CA THR A 90 17.17 18.48 51.33
C THR A 90 16.62 18.59 49.91
N VAL A 91 15.94 17.54 49.45
CA VAL A 91 15.43 17.40 48.08
C VAL A 91 13.91 17.34 48.15
N GLU A 92 13.21 18.31 47.53
CA GLU A 92 11.75 18.40 47.41
C GLU A 92 11.32 18.39 45.93
#